data_AF-A0A1C5RYX3-F1
#
_entry.id   AF-A0A1C5RYX3-F1
#
_cell.length_a   1.000
_cell.length_b   1.000
_cell.length_c   1.000
_cell.angle_alpha   90.00
_cell.angle_beta   90.00
_cell.angle_gamma   90.00
#
_symmetry.space_group_name_H-M   'P 1'
#
loop_
_entity.id
_entity.type
_entity.pdbx_description
1 polymer ?
#
loop_
_entity_poly.entity_id
_entity_poly.type
_entity_poly.pdbx_seq_one_letter_code
_entity_poly.pdbx_strand_id
1 'polypeptide(L)'
;MKNKINNSNAKVALNMMKMEVANELGYSYDELNDKVECNSPQNTLEGIAKNVLAGEQVGGKMTKNLVEMAEKSLLNNYRPK
;
A
#
# COMPACT_ATOMS: atom_id res chain seq x y z
N MET A 1 -25.45 4.15 -8.35
CA MET A 1 -24.15 3.63 -7.91
C MET A 1 -23.12 4.75 -8.09
N LYS A 2 -22.41 5.17 -7.04
CA LYS A 2 -21.37 6.22 -7.16
C LYS A 2 -20.30 5.73 -8.14
N ASN A 3 -20.02 6.51 -9.19
CA ASN A 3 -18.88 6.29 -10.07
C ASN A 3 -17.61 6.27 -9.23
N LYS A 4 -17.08 5.07 -8.96
CA LYS A 4 -15.70 4.93 -8.50
C LYS A 4 -14.86 5.45 -9.65
N ILE A 5 -14.34 6.67 -9.51
CA ILE A 5 -13.39 7.23 -10.46
C ILE A 5 -12.17 6.31 -10.38
N ASN A 6 -12.13 5.30 -11.24
CA ASN A 6 -10.97 4.46 -11.47
C ASN A 6 -9.96 5.34 -12.21
N ASN A 7 -9.33 6.26 -11.47
CA ASN A 7 -8.24 7.05 -12.01
C ASN A 7 -7.06 6.08 -12.19
N SER A 8 -6.82 5.68 -13.44
CA SER A 8 -5.74 4.74 -13.80
C SER A 8 -4.39 5.19 -13.22
N ASN A 9 -4.15 6.51 -13.21
CA ASN A 9 -2.90 7.07 -12.67
C ASN A 9 -2.80 6.90 -11.16
N ALA A 10 -3.92 7.01 -10.43
CA ALA A 10 -3.94 6.77 -8.99
C ALA A 10 -3.66 5.29 -8.68
N LYS A 11 -4.19 4.36 -9.48
CA LYS A 11 -3.88 2.93 -9.32
C LYS A 11 -2.39 2.65 -9.53
N VAL A 12 -1.79 3.22 -10.59
CA VAL A 12 -0.35 3.08 -10.85
C VAL A 12 0.48 3.65 -9.70
N ALA A 13 0.17 4.87 -9.24
CA ALA A 13 0.86 5.49 -8.11
C ALA A 13 0.74 4.69 -6.81
N LEU A 14 -0.44 4.13 -6.53
CA LEU A 14 -0.67 3.26 -5.37
C LEU A 14 0.11 1.95 -5.47
N ASN A 15 0.20 1.35 -6.65
CA ASN A 15 1.02 0.15 -6.86
C ASN A 15 2.51 0.44 -6.66
N MET A 16 3.01 1.59 -7.16
CA MET A 16 4.38 2.02 -6.92
C MET A 16 4.66 2.25 -5.43
N MET A 17 3.74 2.89 -4.72
CA MET A 17 3.86 3.07 -3.26
C MET A 17 3.83 1.72 -2.53
N LYS A 18 2.98 0.78 -2.97
CA LYS A 18 2.92 -0.56 -2.39
C LYS A 18 4.25 -1.29 -2.55
N MET A 19 4.84 -1.23 -3.75
CA MET A 19 6.16 -1.79 -4.03
C MET A 19 7.24 -1.17 -3.15
N GLU A 20 7.28 0.16 -3.06
CA GLU A 20 8.25 0.91 -2.24
C GLU A 20 8.13 0.50 -0.76
N VAL A 21 6.93 0.54 -0.20
CA VAL A 21 6.67 0.19 1.20
C VAL A 21 6.97 -1.28 1.48
N ALA A 22 6.63 -2.20 0.56
CA ALA A 22 6.98 -3.62 0.70
C ALA A 22 8.50 -3.79 0.79
N ASN A 23 9.25 -3.14 -0.11
CA ASN A 23 10.71 -3.18 -0.12
C ASN A 23 11.32 -2.58 1.16
N GLU A 24 10.79 -1.45 1.65
CA GLU A 24 11.22 -0.83 2.92
C GLU A 24 11.05 -1.77 4.12
N LEU A 25 9.99 -2.58 4.12
CA LEU A 25 9.69 -3.55 5.18
C LEU A 25 10.38 -4.91 4.98
N GLY A 26 11.15 -5.09 3.89
CA GLY A 26 11.85 -6.34 3.59
C GLY A 26 10.95 -7.43 2.99
N TYR A 27 9.82 -7.05 2.40
CA TYR A 27 8.91 -7.92 1.67
C TYR A 27 9.08 -7.78 0.16
N SER A 28 8.65 -8.81 -0.59
CA SER A 28 8.53 -8.75 -2.04
C SER A 28 7.12 -8.30 -2.43
N TYR A 29 6.99 -7.61 -3.56
CA TYR A 29 5.70 -7.28 -4.15
C TYR A 29 5.59 -7.90 -5.54
N ASP A 30 4.63 -8.79 -5.72
CA ASP A 30 4.25 -9.37 -7.00
C ASP A 30 3.24 -8.45 -7.69
N GLU A 31 3.73 -7.66 -8.65
CA GLU A 31 2.91 -6.74 -9.43
C GLU A 31 1.85 -7.44 -10.30
N LEU A 32 2.11 -8.68 -10.74
CA LEU A 32 1.21 -9.43 -11.61
C LEU A 32 -0.02 -9.91 -10.84
N ASN A 33 0.19 -10.37 -9.61
CA ASN A 33 -0.88 -10.92 -8.76
C ASN A 33 -1.38 -9.94 -7.69
N ASP A 34 -0.80 -8.74 -7.59
CA ASP A 34 -1.10 -7.73 -6.58
C ASP A 34 -0.91 -8.24 -5.14
N LYS A 35 0.19 -8.98 -4.90
CA LYS A 35 0.47 -9.64 -3.61
C LYS A 35 1.76 -9.15 -2.96
N VAL A 36 1.69 -8.92 -1.66
CA VAL A 36 2.88 -8.76 -0.82
C VAL A 36 3.24 -10.12 -0.28
N GLU A 37 4.50 -10.53 -0.47
CA GLU A 37 5.00 -11.83 -0.04
C GLU A 37 6.20 -11.66 0.88
N CYS A 38 6.17 -12.38 2.00
CA CYS A 38 7.36 -12.63 2.78
C CYS A 38 7.97 -13.96 2.29
N ASN A 39 9.29 -14.12 2.38
CA ASN A 39 10.02 -15.31 1.94
C ASN A 39 9.72 -16.58 2.79
N SER A 40 8.54 -16.68 3.39
CA SER A 40 8.10 -17.81 4.21
C SER A 40 7.40 -18.90 3.36
N PRO A 41 7.47 -20.18 3.76
CA PRO A 41 6.82 -21.27 3.03
C PRO A 41 5.29 -21.13 2.95
N GLN A 42 4.77 -20.88 1.74
CA GLN A 42 3.34 -20.65 1.48
C GLN A 42 2.45 -21.89 1.73
N ASN A 43 3.04 -23.08 1.87
CA ASN A 43 2.33 -24.34 2.08
C ASN A 43 2.17 -24.72 3.57
N THR A 44 2.55 -23.83 4.48
CA THR A 44 2.42 -24.04 5.92
C THR A 44 1.48 -23.00 6.52
N LEU A 45 0.73 -23.37 7.57
CA LEU A 45 -0.13 -22.43 8.28
C LEU A 45 0.65 -21.21 8.80
N GLU A 46 1.87 -21.44 9.31
CA GLU A 46 2.75 -20.38 9.79
C GLU A 46 3.17 -19.43 8.66
N GLY A 47 3.60 -19.96 7.51
CA GLY A 47 4.00 -19.12 6.38
C GLY A 47 2.83 -18.37 5.75
N ILE A 48 1.64 -18.97 5.68
CA ILE A 48 0.41 -18.26 5.28
C ILE A 48 0.13 -17.10 6.23
N ALA A 49 0.19 -17.34 7.54
CA ALA A 49 -0.02 -16.28 8.54
C ALA A 49 1.01 -15.14 8.39
N LYS A 50 2.28 -15.46 8.16
CA LYS A 50 3.33 -14.45 7.92
C LYS A 50 3.08 -13.61 6.67
N ASN A 51 2.58 -14.22 5.59
CA ASN A 51 2.23 -13.48 4.37
C ASN A 51 1.02 -12.56 4.56
N VAL A 52 0.00 -13.00 5.31
CA VAL A 52 -1.13 -12.14 5.70
C VAL A 52 -0.65 -10.93 6.51
N LEU A 53 0.22 -11.17 7.50
CA LEU A 53 0.81 -10.09 8.31
C LEU A 53 1.66 -9.13 7.47
N ALA A 54 2.41 -9.63 6.49
CA ALA A 54 3.17 -8.78 5.57
C ALA A 54 2.25 -7.84 4.77
N GLY A 55 1.15 -8.38 4.23
CA GLY A 55 0.14 -7.58 3.53
C GLY A 55 -0.53 -6.54 4.43
N GLU A 56 -0.84 -6.91 5.68
CA GLU A 56 -1.41 -6.00 6.69
C GLU A 56 -0.46 -4.84 6.99
N GLN A 57 0.82 -5.13 7.23
CA GLN A 57 1.82 -4.11 7.56
C GLN A 57 2.07 -3.14 6.40
N VAL A 58 2.21 -3.65 5.17
CA VAL A 58 2.35 -2.82 3.97
C VAL A 58 1.11 -1.95 3.78
N GLY A 59 -0.09 -2.54 3.85
CA GLY A 59 -1.36 -1.81 3.71
C GLY A 59 -1.50 -0.70 4.74
N GLY A 60 -1.22 -0.99 6.02
CA GLY A 60 -1.28 0.00 7.09
C GLY A 60 -0.31 1.16 6.89
N LYS A 61 0.93 0.88 6.49
CA LYS A 61 1.93 1.92 6.19
C LYS A 61 1.54 2.77 4.98
N MET A 62 1.01 2.16 3.91
CA MET A 62 0.48 2.89 2.76
C MET A 62 -0.65 3.84 3.17
N THR A 63 -1.61 3.37 3.96
CA THR A 63 -2.71 4.22 4.46
C THR A 63 -2.17 5.41 5.26
N LYS A 64 -1.21 5.17 6.15
CA LYS A 64 -0.56 6.25 6.91
C LYS A 64 0.08 7.29 5.98
N ASN A 65 0.86 6.86 5.00
CA ASN A 65 1.50 7.76 4.04
C ASN A 65 0.48 8.59 3.25
N LEU A 66 -0.63 7.97 2.82
CA LEU A 66 -1.72 8.67 2.11
C LEU A 66 -2.39 9.73 2.97
N VAL A 67 -2.65 9.43 4.25
CA VAL A 67 -3.22 10.40 5.20
C VAL A 67 -2.26 11.57 5.40
N GLU A 68 -0.98 11.31 5.64
CA GLU A 68 0.03 12.37 5.81
C GLU A 68 0.16 13.28 4.59
N MET A 69 0.10 12.72 3.37
CA MET A 69 0.11 13.52 2.14
C MET A 69 -1.18 14.35 1.99
N ALA A 70 -2.33 13.79 2.36
CA ALA A 70 -3.59 14.52 2.34
C ALA A 70 -3.57 15.69 3.33
N GLU A 71 -3.08 15.48 4.56
CA GLU A 71 -2.91 16.53 5.56
C GLU A 71 -1.99 17.65 5.06
N LYS A 72 -0.82 17.31 4.51
CA LYS A 72 0.10 18.28 3.91
C LYS A 72 -0.54 19.06 2.76
N SER A 73 -1.28 18.37 1.89
CA SER A 73 -1.99 19.01 0.78
C SER A 73 -3.06 19.98 1.28
N LEU A 74 -3.82 19.61 2.30
CA LEU A 74 -4.82 20.49 2.91
C LEU A 74 -4.19 21.74 3.52
N LEU A 75 -3.09 21.59 4.26
CA LEU A 75 -2.36 22.72 4.85
C LEU A 75 -1.77 23.65 3.78
N ASN A 76 -1.20 23.11 2.70
CA ASN A 76 -0.66 23.92 1.61
C ASN A 76 -1.74 24.70 0.84
N ASN A 77 -2.93 24.11 0.70
CA ASN A 77 -4.08 24.75 0.07
C ASN A 77 -4.81 25.72 1.02
N TYR A 78 -4.50 25.69 2.32
CA TYR A 78 -5.03 26.63 3.29
C TYR A 78 -4.37 28.00 3.09
N ARG A 79 -5.06 28.89 2.37
CA ARG A 79 -4.77 30.32 2.38
C ARG A 79 -5.64 30.97 3.46
N PRO A 80 -5.07 31.46 4.57
CA PRO A 80 -5.84 32.29 5.49
C PRO A 80 -6.33 33.54 4.73
N LYS A 81 -7.62 33.86 4.89
CA LYS A 81 -8.21 35.08 4.36
C LYS A 81 -7.76 36.29 5.17
#